data_AF-A0A935TPG6-F1
#
_entry.id   AF-A0A935TPG6-F1
#
_cell.length_a   1.000
_cell.length_b   1.000
_cell.length_c   1.000
_cell.angle_alpha   90.00
_cell.angle_beta   90.00
_cell.angle_gamma   90.00
#
_symmetry.space_group_name_H-M   'P 1'
#
loop_
_entity.id
_entity.type
_entity.pdbx_description
1 polymer ?
#
loop_
_entity_poly.entity_id
_entity_poly.type
_entity_poly.pdbx_seq_one_letter_code
_entity_poly.pdbx_strand_id
1 'polypeptide(L)'
;MHKFALFFTALILFCTLNANAQTPQQYNYQGIVRDAGGNLIANTQVGIRISIHQTSPGGTIVYQETHLPTTNQFGLINLQIGLGTVITGDFTTIAWDKDSFYQQTELDPNGSTGGLTYTDMGTTQLISVPYALHSENTRLVRVGGTNIAVGDTGYDLSAVSNTAMGQSALNDNTTGLGNTAYGAFALYKNTDGFQNTAIGVNALKDNTSGVNNTALGEDALNKNKTGNANTTAGAFSLYQNTTGFNNSALGTNALFENTIGNNNTATGAFSLTLNIDGDENTASGIDALHDNTSGSYNTATGGRHLGATQPPTKILLMGTLLCLATLPELIMRHLGSMHFMRILQPTKIALLGILPEIFPQALPTAP
;
A
#
# COMPACT_ATOMS: atom_id res chain seq x y z
N MET A 1 5.67 -33.12 25.37
CA MET A 1 5.72 -32.37 24.09
C MET A 1 5.74 -30.84 24.29
N HIS A 2 4.87 -30.26 25.13
CA HIS A 2 4.82 -28.79 25.32
C HIS A 2 6.12 -28.14 25.85
N LYS A 3 6.86 -28.79 26.76
CA LYS A 3 8.13 -28.24 27.28
C LYS A 3 9.24 -28.16 26.23
N PHE A 4 9.21 -29.06 25.24
CA PHE A 4 10.18 -29.09 24.14
C PHE A 4 9.88 -28.01 23.09
N ALA A 5 8.58 -27.78 22.83
CA ALA A 5 8.12 -26.71 21.95
C ALA A 5 8.45 -25.31 22.50
N LEU A 6 8.32 -25.10 23.82
CA LEU A 6 8.63 -23.84 24.49
C LEU A 6 10.14 -23.51 24.44
N PHE A 7 11.00 -24.52 24.60
CA PHE A 7 12.46 -24.35 24.49
C PHE A 7 12.88 -23.99 23.07
N PHE A 8 12.31 -24.65 22.06
CA PHE A 8 12.59 -24.33 20.65
C PHE A 8 12.10 -22.93 20.25
N THR A 9 10.93 -22.50 20.73
CA THR A 9 10.44 -21.14 20.48
C THR A 9 11.29 -20.08 21.18
N ALA A 10 11.74 -20.32 22.41
CA ALA A 10 12.67 -19.43 23.11
C ALA A 10 14.04 -19.34 22.40
N LEU A 11 14.54 -20.45 21.88
CA LEU A 11 15.80 -20.50 21.13
C LEU A 11 15.71 -19.74 19.80
N ILE A 12 14.60 -19.90 19.06
CA ILE A 12 14.34 -19.16 17.83
C ILE A 12 14.22 -17.65 18.12
N LEU A 13 13.52 -17.27 19.19
CA LEU A 13 13.38 -15.87 19.60
C LEU A 13 14.74 -15.26 19.99
N PHE A 14 15.61 -16.02 20.66
CA PHE A 14 16.96 -15.59 21.04
C PHE A 14 17.91 -15.44 19.83
N CYS A 15 17.76 -16.30 18.82
CA CYS A 15 18.50 -16.17 17.55
C CYS A 15 18.04 -14.97 16.72
N THR A 16 16.77 -14.57 16.78
CA THR A 16 16.26 -13.39 16.06
C THR A 16 16.64 -12.05 16.69
N LEU A 17 17.06 -12.02 17.96
CA LEU A 17 17.42 -10.78 18.66
C LEU A 17 18.86 -10.29 18.38
N ASN A 18 19.69 -11.10 17.70
CA ASN A 18 21.10 -10.77 17.43
C ASN A 18 21.42 -10.52 15.95
N ALA A 19 20.41 -10.47 15.07
CA ALA A 19 20.60 -10.17 13.66
C ALA A 19 20.56 -8.65 13.40
N ASN A 20 21.41 -7.87 14.09
CA ASN A 20 21.66 -6.49 13.71
C ASN A 20 22.82 -6.48 12.70
N ALA A 21 22.49 -6.56 11.42
CA ALA A 21 23.43 -6.21 10.36
C ALA A 21 23.59 -4.68 10.36
N GLN A 22 24.44 -4.14 11.22
CA GLN A 22 24.83 -2.74 11.13
C GLN A 22 25.89 -2.58 10.05
N THR A 23 25.67 -1.66 9.12
CA THR A 23 26.69 -1.26 8.15
C THR A 23 27.91 -0.74 8.92
N PRO A 24 29.11 -1.31 8.71
CA PRO A 24 30.31 -0.85 9.37
C PRO A 24 30.49 0.67 9.19
N GLN A 25 30.61 1.41 10.30
CA GLN A 25 30.79 2.87 10.29
C GLN A 25 32.28 3.20 10.08
N GLN A 26 32.82 2.77 8.95
CA GLN A 26 34.23 2.91 8.60
C GLN A 26 34.45 2.73 7.09
N TYR A 27 35.58 3.20 6.57
CA TYR A 27 36.02 2.88 5.20
C TYR A 27 37.51 2.58 5.13
N ASN A 28 37.92 1.80 4.13
CA ASN A 28 39.32 1.44 3.94
C ASN A 28 40.10 2.58 3.29
N TYR A 29 41.32 2.80 3.74
CA TYR A 29 42.28 3.71 3.15
C TYR A 29 43.63 3.02 2.98
N GLN A 30 44.30 3.25 1.84
CA GLN A 30 45.61 2.70 1.55
C GLN A 30 46.52 3.80 1.05
N GLY A 31 47.76 3.82 1.55
CA GLY A 31 48.75 4.82 1.17
C GLY A 31 50.15 4.22 1.10
N ILE A 32 51.05 4.89 0.40
CA ILE A 32 52.49 4.58 0.37
C ILE A 32 53.22 5.71 1.07
N VAL A 33 54.01 5.35 2.07
CA VAL A 33 54.74 6.30 2.91
C VAL A 33 56.16 6.44 2.41
N ARG A 34 56.57 7.69 2.20
CA ARG A 34 57.91 8.07 1.72
C ARG A 34 58.51 9.12 2.64
N ASP A 35 59.83 9.16 2.67
CA ASP A 35 60.58 10.25 3.31
C ASP A 35 60.59 11.50 2.43
N ALA A 36 61.18 12.59 2.94
CA ALA A 36 61.32 13.85 2.20
C ALA A 36 62.19 13.74 0.93
N GLY A 37 63.04 12.71 0.84
CA GLY A 37 63.84 12.40 -0.35
C GLY A 37 63.10 11.53 -1.37
N GLY A 38 61.87 11.11 -1.08
CA GLY A 38 61.05 10.22 -1.90
C GLY A 38 61.35 8.72 -1.74
N ASN A 39 62.25 8.34 -0.83
CA ASN A 39 62.55 6.94 -0.54
C ASN A 39 61.43 6.30 0.27
N LEU A 40 61.23 5.00 0.11
CA LEU A 40 60.21 4.25 0.86
C LEU A 40 60.59 4.15 2.33
N ILE A 41 59.66 4.48 3.23
CA ILE A 41 59.80 4.19 4.66
C ILE A 41 59.25 2.78 4.87
N ALA A 42 60.13 1.77 4.87
CA ALA A 42 59.75 0.37 4.94
C ALA A 42 59.86 -0.21 6.36
N ASN A 43 58.98 -1.16 6.70
CA ASN A 43 59.00 -1.92 7.97
C ASN A 43 59.13 -1.05 9.23
N THR A 44 58.55 0.15 9.20
CA THR A 44 58.70 1.16 10.25
C THR A 44 57.33 1.61 10.71
N GLN A 45 57.17 1.84 12.02
CA GLN A 45 55.96 2.41 12.56
C GLN A 45 55.89 3.90 12.27
N VAL A 46 54.77 4.35 11.72
CA VAL A 46 54.52 5.76 11.37
C VAL A 46 53.23 6.22 12.01
N GLY A 47 53.10 7.53 12.26
CA GLY A 47 51.87 8.15 12.72
C GLY A 47 51.06 8.66 11.53
N ILE A 48 49.77 8.38 11.49
CA ILE A 48 48.86 8.94 10.50
C ILE A 48 47.71 9.64 11.23
N ARG A 49 47.45 10.89 10.87
CA ARG A 49 46.27 11.63 11.33
C ARG A 49 45.36 11.87 10.15
N ILE A 50 44.07 11.63 10.37
CA ILE A 50 43.02 11.78 9.36
C ILE A 50 42.02 12.78 9.89
N SER A 51 41.74 13.82 9.11
CA SER A 51 40.74 14.84 9.42
C SER A 51 39.69 14.89 8.31
N ILE A 52 38.41 14.93 8.70
CA ILE A 52 37.29 15.09 7.77
C ILE A 52 36.78 16.53 7.87
N HIS A 53 36.93 17.28 6.78
CA HIS A 53 36.42 18.64 6.64
C HIS A 53 35.07 18.63 5.94
N GLN A 54 34.19 19.53 6.36
CA GLN A 54 32.90 19.76 5.73
C GLN A 54 32.94 20.98 4.78
N THR A 55 32.17 20.95 3.70
CA THR A 55 31.94 22.01 2.71
C THR A 55 33.14 22.33 1.79
N SER A 56 34.36 22.34 2.32
CA SER A 56 35.57 22.69 1.55
C SER A 56 36.83 21.99 2.10
N PRO A 57 37.94 21.91 1.33
CA PRO A 57 39.19 21.24 1.75
C PRO A 57 39.85 21.77 3.05
N GLY A 58 39.50 22.98 3.49
CA GLY A 58 39.96 23.57 4.75
C GLY A 58 38.81 24.01 5.65
N GLY A 59 37.62 23.45 5.44
CA GLY A 59 36.43 23.77 6.22
C GLY A 59 36.49 23.24 7.65
N THR A 60 35.37 23.32 8.36
CA THR A 60 35.29 22.83 9.74
C THR A 60 35.58 21.33 9.80
N ILE A 61 36.45 20.93 10.74
CA ILE A 61 36.72 19.52 11.02
C ILE A 61 35.53 18.95 11.79
N VAL A 62 34.83 18.00 11.19
CA VAL A 62 33.69 17.28 11.80
C VAL A 62 34.12 15.99 12.49
N TYR A 63 35.27 15.44 12.09
CA TYR A 63 35.84 14.25 12.68
C TYR A 63 37.36 14.20 12.49
N GLN A 64 38.09 13.72 13.49
CA GLN A 64 39.53 13.53 13.43
C GLN A 64 39.97 12.34 14.26
N GLU A 65 40.88 11.54 13.72
CA GLU A 65 41.46 10.37 14.40
C GLU A 65 42.94 10.18 14.05
N THR A 66 43.62 9.34 14.85
CA THR A 66 45.01 8.96 14.65
C THR A 66 45.20 7.45 14.59
N HIS A 67 46.22 7.04 13.84
CA HIS A 67 46.65 5.66 13.65
C HIS A 67 48.16 5.53 13.79
N LEU A 68 48.63 4.36 14.23
CA LEU A 68 50.05 4.02 14.35
C LEU A 68 50.40 2.75 13.58
N PRO A 69 50.15 2.70 12.25
CA PRO A 69 50.45 1.52 11.44
C PRO A 69 51.96 1.27 11.31
N THR A 70 52.33 0.03 11.01
CA THR A 70 53.68 -0.32 10.54
C THR A 70 53.65 -0.49 9.03
N THR A 71 54.53 0.21 8.32
CA THR A 71 54.65 0.08 6.85
C THR A 71 55.21 -1.29 6.47
N ASN A 72 54.86 -1.83 5.30
CA ASN A 72 55.51 -3.04 4.79
C ASN A 72 56.81 -2.73 4.01
N GLN A 73 57.43 -3.73 3.39
CA GLN A 73 58.64 -3.56 2.57
C GLN A 73 58.51 -2.57 1.39
N PHE A 74 57.28 -2.26 0.98
CA PHE A 74 56.96 -1.31 -0.09
C PHE A 74 56.51 0.06 0.44
N GLY A 75 56.64 0.31 1.75
CA GLY A 75 56.15 1.53 2.39
C GLY A 75 54.63 1.60 2.49
N LEU A 76 53.90 0.52 2.21
CA LEU A 76 52.44 0.51 2.16
C LEU A 76 51.85 0.48 3.58
N ILE A 77 50.79 1.26 3.79
CA ILE A 77 49.91 1.19 4.95
C ILE A 77 48.48 0.85 4.53
N ASN A 78 47.79 0.10 5.38
CA ASN A 78 46.35 -0.15 5.25
C ASN A 78 45.67 0.33 6.53
N LEU A 79 44.67 1.19 6.39
CA LEU A 79 43.92 1.78 7.48
C LEU A 79 42.42 1.53 7.30
N GLN A 80 41.71 1.48 8.42
CA GLN A 80 40.26 1.52 8.45
C GLN A 80 39.86 2.80 9.18
N ILE A 81 39.43 3.80 8.40
CA ILE A 81 39.06 5.10 8.93
C ILE A 81 37.75 4.97 9.71
N GLY A 82 37.72 5.45 10.94
CA GLY A 82 36.62 5.24 11.89
C GLY A 82 36.95 4.27 13.03
N LEU A 83 38.09 3.58 12.98
CA LEU A 83 38.61 2.70 14.04
C LEU A 83 39.90 3.21 14.71
N GLY A 84 40.34 4.42 14.36
CA GLY A 84 41.52 5.04 14.96
C GLY A 84 41.27 5.52 16.39
N THR A 85 42.32 6.10 16.98
CA THR A 85 42.16 6.84 18.24
C THR A 85 41.58 8.21 17.92
N VAL A 86 40.30 8.40 18.25
CA VAL A 86 39.55 9.64 18.00
C VAL A 86 40.14 10.80 18.79
N ILE A 87 40.35 11.93 18.11
CA ILE A 87 40.75 13.21 18.71
C ILE A 87 39.51 14.10 18.91
N THR A 88 38.67 14.20 17.87
CA THR A 88 37.45 15.02 17.92
C THR A 88 36.36 14.45 16.99
N GLY A 89 35.11 14.76 17.31
CA GLY A 89 33.93 14.32 16.57
C GLY A 89 33.53 12.87 16.84
N ASP A 90 32.44 12.46 16.22
CA ASP A 90 31.94 11.08 16.24
C ASP A 90 31.59 10.67 14.81
N PHE A 91 32.31 9.67 14.29
CA PHE A 91 32.17 9.18 12.92
C PHE A 91 30.74 8.75 12.59
N THR A 92 30.04 8.18 13.58
CA THR A 92 28.68 7.64 13.41
C THR A 92 27.61 8.72 13.27
N THR A 93 27.94 9.96 13.64
CA THR A 93 27.01 11.11 13.62
C THR A 93 27.20 12.02 12.41
N ILE A 94 28.19 11.76 11.56
CA ILE A 94 28.45 12.56 10.37
C ILE A 94 27.27 12.41 9.40
N ALA A 95 26.62 13.53 9.07
CA ALA A 95 25.52 13.57 8.13
C ALA A 95 26.03 13.58 6.68
N TRP A 96 26.54 12.43 6.22
CA TRP A 96 27.16 12.23 4.89
C TRP A 96 26.26 12.63 3.72
N ASP A 97 24.94 12.74 3.91
CA ASP A 97 23.94 13.11 2.91
C ASP A 97 23.69 14.63 2.77
N LYS A 98 24.28 15.46 3.64
CA LYS A 98 23.94 16.90 3.74
C LYS A 98 24.91 17.85 3.06
N ASP A 99 26.15 17.44 2.83
CA ASP A 99 27.21 18.33 2.33
C ASP A 99 28.31 17.55 1.59
N SER A 100 29.27 18.26 1.01
CA SER A 100 30.53 17.70 0.53
C SER A 100 31.51 17.54 1.68
N PHE A 101 32.23 16.42 1.70
CA PHE A 101 33.24 16.11 2.71
C PHE A 101 34.62 15.89 2.07
N TYR A 102 35.66 16.22 2.80
CA TYR A 102 37.05 16.15 2.34
C TYR A 102 37.93 15.49 3.40
N GLN A 103 38.76 14.53 2.99
CA GLN A 103 39.73 13.86 3.85
C GLN A 103 41.10 14.53 3.70
N GLN A 104 41.58 15.15 4.78
CA GLN A 104 42.96 15.56 4.95
C GLN A 104 43.76 14.42 5.58
N THR A 105 44.95 14.16 5.03
CA THR A 105 45.86 13.13 5.56
C THR A 105 47.15 13.77 6.01
N GLU A 106 47.60 13.45 7.21
CA GLU A 106 48.83 13.99 7.77
C GLU A 106 49.72 12.86 8.30
N LEU A 107 51.03 12.99 8.12
CA LEU A 107 52.02 11.95 8.38
C LEU A 107 53.04 12.40 9.42
N ASP A 108 53.30 11.54 10.39
CA ASP A 108 54.52 11.56 11.20
C ASP A 108 55.39 10.35 10.81
N PRO A 109 56.50 10.55 10.06
CA PRO A 109 57.37 9.46 9.64
C PRO A 109 58.12 8.79 10.80
N ASN A 110 58.21 9.42 11.98
CA ASN A 110 58.88 8.89 13.17
C ASN A 110 57.91 8.17 14.13
N GLY A 111 56.61 8.24 13.85
CA GLY A 111 55.56 7.62 14.66
C GLY A 111 55.68 7.92 16.16
N SER A 112 55.46 6.93 17.01
CA SER A 112 55.51 7.11 18.46
C SER A 112 56.90 7.42 19.03
N THR A 113 57.96 7.35 18.23
CA THR A 113 59.35 7.48 18.71
C THR A 113 59.89 8.91 18.66
N GLY A 114 59.27 9.81 17.89
CA GLY A 114 59.75 11.19 17.68
C GLY A 114 58.90 12.30 18.33
N GLY A 115 57.83 11.95 19.05
CA GLY A 115 56.84 12.92 19.55
C GLY A 115 55.93 13.39 18.41
N LEU A 116 54.71 12.86 18.38
CA LEU A 116 53.74 12.90 17.27
C LEU A 116 53.64 14.27 16.54
N THR A 117 54.49 14.48 15.54
CA THR A 117 54.57 15.73 14.77
C THR A 117 54.14 15.45 13.34
N TYR A 118 52.92 15.88 13.02
CA TYR A 118 52.28 15.58 11.75
C TYR A 118 52.59 16.64 10.69
N THR A 119 52.90 16.17 9.49
CA THR A 119 53.05 16.99 8.27
C THR A 119 51.88 16.72 7.33
N ASP A 120 51.27 17.76 6.77
CA ASP A 120 50.16 17.63 5.84
C ASP A 120 50.59 17.00 4.51
N MET A 121 49.91 15.93 4.11
CA MET A 121 50.11 15.20 2.86
C MET A 121 49.06 15.55 1.80
N GLY A 122 48.12 16.43 2.12
CA GLY A 122 47.10 16.96 1.24
C GLY A 122 45.68 16.53 1.61
N THR A 123 44.73 17.23 0.99
CA THR A 123 43.30 17.03 1.18
C THR A 123 42.62 16.60 -0.12
N THR A 124 41.76 15.59 -0.05
CA THR A 124 41.01 15.06 -1.19
C THR A 124 39.52 15.02 -0.90
N GLN A 125 38.67 15.28 -1.90
CA GLN A 125 37.23 15.17 -1.72
C GLN A 125 36.82 13.70 -1.63
N LEU A 126 35.95 13.39 -0.66
CA LEU A 126 35.30 12.10 -0.58
C LEU A 126 34.16 12.05 -1.61
N ILE A 127 34.22 11.06 -2.50
CA ILE A 127 33.22 10.82 -3.54
C ILE A 127 32.58 9.45 -3.34
N SER A 128 31.33 9.31 -3.79
CA SER A 128 30.62 8.04 -3.77
C SER A 128 31.33 6.98 -4.61
N VAL A 129 31.43 5.76 -4.08
CA VAL A 129 31.90 4.59 -4.83
C VAL A 129 30.80 4.04 -5.74
N PRO A 130 31.11 3.27 -6.80
CA PRO A 130 30.11 2.82 -7.79
C PRO A 130 28.87 2.11 -7.20
N TYR A 131 29.04 1.29 -6.16
CA TYR A 131 27.91 0.65 -5.47
C TYR A 131 27.01 1.65 -4.74
N ALA A 132 27.59 2.70 -4.14
CA ALA A 132 26.82 3.78 -3.50
C ALA A 132 26.08 4.64 -4.54
N LEU A 133 26.68 4.87 -5.72
CA LEU A 133 26.02 5.56 -6.83
C LEU A 133 24.84 4.75 -7.38
N HIS A 134 24.94 3.42 -7.40
CA HIS A 134 23.82 2.56 -7.77
C HIS A 134 22.66 2.66 -6.75
N SER A 135 22.96 2.78 -5.45
CA SER A 135 21.94 2.98 -4.41
C SER A 135 21.18 4.29 -4.54
N GLU A 136 21.76 5.35 -5.13
CA GLU A 136 21.02 6.59 -5.43
C GLU A 136 19.80 6.33 -6.33
N ASN A 137 19.90 5.39 -7.27
CA ASN A 137 18.77 4.99 -8.13
C ASN A 137 17.68 4.21 -7.38
N THR A 138 17.94 3.79 -6.14
CA THR A 138 16.95 3.10 -5.29
C THR A 138 16.20 4.05 -4.35
N ARG A 139 16.27 5.39 -4.59
CA ARG A 139 15.48 6.42 -3.91
C ARG A 139 13.98 6.31 -4.27
N LEU A 140 13.40 5.15 -3.99
CA LEU A 140 12.01 4.78 -4.21
C LEU A 140 11.18 5.05 -2.95
N VAL A 141 11.77 4.96 -1.74
CA VAL A 141 11.06 5.15 -0.47
C VAL A 141 11.32 6.56 0.08
N ARG A 142 10.31 7.42 0.05
CA ARG A 142 10.31 8.69 0.79
C ARG A 142 9.47 8.52 2.05
N VAL A 143 10.08 8.75 3.21
CA VAL A 143 9.37 8.83 4.50
C VAL A 143 9.41 10.29 4.94
N GLY A 144 8.25 10.91 5.13
CA GLY A 144 8.14 12.27 5.64
C GLY A 144 6.94 12.36 6.58
N GLY A 145 7.16 12.79 7.82
CA GLY A 145 6.14 12.72 8.87
C GLY A 145 5.70 11.26 9.12
N THR A 146 4.39 11.01 9.05
CA THR A 146 3.78 9.65 9.16
C THR A 146 3.50 9.01 7.79
N ASN A 147 4.01 9.57 6.69
CA ASN A 147 3.74 9.07 5.34
C ASN A 147 4.85 8.16 4.85
N ILE A 148 4.47 7.12 4.09
CA ILE A 148 5.38 6.26 3.33
C ILE A 148 4.95 6.32 1.85
N ALA A 149 5.83 6.83 1.01
CA ALA A 149 5.67 6.79 -0.45
C ALA A 149 6.74 5.87 -1.05
N VAL A 150 6.34 4.87 -1.81
CA VAL A 150 7.24 3.95 -2.53
C VAL A 150 6.95 4.01 -4.03
N GLY A 151 7.91 4.50 -4.84
CA GLY A 151 7.85 4.34 -6.30
C GLY A 151 7.87 5.58 -7.19
N ASP A 152 7.98 6.82 -6.68
CA ASP A 152 7.85 7.99 -7.58
C ASP A 152 8.53 9.30 -7.11
N THR A 153 8.75 10.19 -8.08
CA THR A 153 9.22 11.58 -7.95
C THR A 153 8.04 12.54 -7.95
N GLY A 154 7.74 13.22 -6.83
CA GLY A 154 6.81 14.38 -6.88
C GLY A 154 5.83 14.59 -5.72
N TYR A 155 5.85 13.79 -4.66
CA TYR A 155 4.84 13.88 -3.59
C TYR A 155 4.86 15.18 -2.78
N ASP A 156 3.71 15.82 -2.67
CA ASP A 156 3.38 16.77 -1.61
C ASP A 156 2.98 15.99 -0.34
N LEU A 157 3.89 15.94 0.63
CA LEU A 157 3.68 15.23 1.91
C LEU A 157 3.05 16.14 2.99
N SER A 158 2.43 17.25 2.61
CA SER A 158 1.75 18.15 3.55
C SER A 158 0.52 17.49 4.21
N ALA A 159 -0.08 16.50 3.56
CA ALA A 159 -1.16 15.69 4.12
C ALA A 159 -0.61 14.54 4.99
N VAL A 160 -1.14 14.35 6.20
CA VAL A 160 -0.62 13.43 7.23
C VAL A 160 -1.28 12.04 7.15
N SER A 161 -0.51 10.98 7.40
CA SER A 161 -0.95 9.57 7.54
C SER A 161 -1.47 8.88 6.27
N ASN A 162 -0.85 9.14 5.13
CA ASN A 162 -1.13 8.46 3.86
C ASN A 162 -0.07 7.39 3.54
N THR A 163 -0.51 6.28 2.92
CA THR A 163 0.37 5.25 2.34
C THR A 163 0.19 5.24 0.83
N ALA A 164 1.25 5.48 0.07
CA ALA A 164 1.22 5.48 -1.40
C ALA A 164 2.26 4.51 -1.96
N MET A 165 1.82 3.49 -2.70
CA MET A 165 2.70 2.53 -3.36
C MET A 165 2.28 2.33 -4.81
N GLY A 166 3.16 2.69 -5.75
CA GLY A 166 2.89 2.63 -7.19
C GLY A 166 3.00 3.99 -7.86
N GLN A 167 3.26 3.96 -9.17
CA GLN A 167 3.43 5.17 -9.98
C GLN A 167 2.22 6.11 -9.81
N SER A 168 2.48 7.36 -9.44
CA SER A 168 1.50 8.44 -9.30
C SER A 168 0.29 8.12 -8.40
N ALA A 169 0.42 7.17 -7.47
CA ALA A 169 -0.61 6.92 -6.46
C ALA A 169 -0.72 8.14 -5.53
N LEU A 170 -1.91 8.71 -5.28
CA LEU A 170 -2.11 9.95 -4.49
C LEU A 170 -1.42 11.23 -5.06
N ASN A 171 -1.21 11.31 -6.37
CA ASN A 171 -0.47 12.43 -6.99
C ASN A 171 -1.07 13.82 -6.71
N ASP A 172 -2.39 13.97 -6.84
CA ASP A 172 -3.06 15.27 -6.68
C ASP A 172 -3.63 15.46 -5.26
N ASN A 173 -3.13 14.70 -4.27
CA ASN A 173 -3.61 14.79 -2.90
C ASN A 173 -3.07 16.01 -2.17
N THR A 174 -3.97 16.93 -1.84
CA THR A 174 -3.63 18.22 -1.22
C THR A 174 -3.83 18.20 0.29
N THR A 175 -5.04 17.89 0.77
CA THR A 175 -5.39 17.91 2.21
C THR A 175 -5.96 16.59 2.71
N GLY A 176 -6.21 15.62 1.82
CA GLY A 176 -6.79 14.32 2.17
C GLY A 176 -5.90 13.49 3.10
N LEU A 177 -6.47 12.99 4.19
CA LEU A 177 -5.75 12.30 5.28
C LEU A 177 -6.12 10.81 5.36
N GLY A 178 -5.21 9.97 5.86
CA GLY A 178 -5.54 8.59 6.20
C GLY A 178 -5.84 7.68 5.01
N ASN A 179 -5.35 8.02 3.81
CA ASN A 179 -5.59 7.26 2.59
C ASN A 179 -4.54 6.17 2.39
N THR A 180 -4.97 5.00 1.91
CA THR A 180 -4.09 3.90 1.49
C THR A 180 -4.26 3.68 -0.01
N ALA A 181 -3.21 3.90 -0.79
CA ALA A 181 -3.20 3.74 -2.24
C ALA A 181 -2.11 2.73 -2.65
N TYR A 182 -2.52 1.59 -3.21
CA TYR A 182 -1.62 0.54 -3.71
C TYR A 182 -1.97 0.23 -5.18
N GLY A 183 -1.08 0.56 -6.09
CA GLY A 183 -1.28 0.39 -7.53
C GLY A 183 -1.01 1.68 -8.30
N ALA A 184 -0.67 1.56 -9.58
CA ALA A 184 -0.46 2.72 -10.43
C ALA A 184 -1.76 3.55 -10.53
N PHE A 185 -1.66 4.86 -10.35
CA PHE A 185 -2.76 5.82 -10.39
C PHE A 185 -3.90 5.56 -9.37
N ALA A 186 -3.66 4.77 -8.31
CA ALA A 186 -4.62 4.61 -7.22
C ALA A 186 -4.81 5.96 -6.49
N LEU A 187 -6.06 6.40 -6.29
CA LEU A 187 -6.40 7.70 -5.69
C LEU A 187 -5.71 8.91 -6.37
N TYR A 188 -5.43 8.84 -7.67
CA TYR A 188 -4.66 9.86 -8.39
C TYR A 188 -5.20 11.29 -8.22
N LYS A 189 -6.52 11.51 -8.34
CA LYS A 189 -7.15 12.85 -8.25
C LYS A 189 -7.69 13.23 -6.86
N ASN A 190 -7.34 12.49 -5.80
CA ASN A 190 -7.92 12.67 -4.48
C ASN A 190 -7.48 13.98 -3.81
N THR A 191 -8.20 15.08 -4.02
CA THR A 191 -7.81 16.40 -3.51
C THR A 191 -7.92 16.52 -1.99
N ASP A 192 -9.09 16.19 -1.43
CA ASP A 192 -9.48 16.44 -0.03
C ASP A 192 -10.24 15.26 0.62
N GLY A 193 -10.48 14.18 -0.14
CA GLY A 193 -11.04 12.93 0.39
C GLY A 193 -10.12 12.27 1.42
N PHE A 194 -10.72 11.67 2.47
CA PHE A 194 -9.97 11.06 3.57
C PHE A 194 -10.47 9.65 3.89
N GLN A 195 -9.62 8.86 4.55
CA GLN A 195 -9.90 7.50 4.99
C GLN A 195 -10.32 6.54 3.86
N ASN A 196 -9.79 6.74 2.65
CA ASN A 196 -10.04 5.85 1.53
C ASN A 196 -8.96 4.76 1.42
N THR A 197 -9.36 3.53 1.08
CA THR A 197 -8.45 2.42 0.76
C THR A 197 -8.64 2.05 -0.70
N ALA A 198 -7.61 2.20 -1.52
CA ALA A 198 -7.59 1.89 -2.94
C ALA A 198 -6.45 0.90 -3.24
N ILE A 199 -6.79 -0.33 -3.62
CA ILE A 199 -5.84 -1.39 -3.93
C ILE A 199 -6.16 -1.94 -5.32
N GLY A 200 -5.35 -1.59 -6.30
CA GLY A 200 -5.51 -1.92 -7.71
C GLY A 200 -5.08 -0.77 -8.61
N VAL A 201 -4.75 -1.09 -9.86
CA VAL A 201 -4.46 -0.07 -10.87
C VAL A 201 -5.72 0.77 -11.09
N ASN A 202 -5.57 2.10 -11.05
CA ASN A 202 -6.67 3.08 -11.18
C ASN A 202 -7.84 2.93 -10.16
N ALA A 203 -7.66 2.20 -9.05
CA ALA A 203 -8.69 2.13 -8.01
C ALA A 203 -8.94 3.54 -7.41
N LEU A 204 -10.21 3.97 -7.33
CA LEU A 204 -10.60 5.31 -6.86
C LEU A 204 -9.89 6.48 -7.59
N LYS A 205 -9.48 6.29 -8.85
CA LYS A 205 -8.63 7.25 -9.59
C LYS A 205 -9.18 8.68 -9.63
N ASP A 206 -10.46 8.85 -9.93
CA ASP A 206 -11.10 10.17 -10.09
C ASP A 206 -11.78 10.68 -8.79
N ASN A 207 -11.57 10.03 -7.64
CA ASN A 207 -12.10 10.49 -6.34
C ASN A 207 -11.54 11.87 -6.05
N THR A 208 -12.39 12.86 -5.76
CA THR A 208 -11.93 14.21 -5.39
C THR A 208 -12.08 14.45 -3.89
N SER A 209 -13.29 14.24 -3.36
CA SER A 209 -13.63 14.52 -1.95
C SER A 209 -14.42 13.41 -1.27
N GLY A 210 -14.63 12.27 -1.94
CA GLY A 210 -15.27 11.10 -1.33
C GLY A 210 -14.47 10.55 -0.14
N VAL A 211 -15.18 10.03 0.85
CA VAL A 211 -14.66 9.64 2.16
C VAL A 211 -15.06 8.21 2.52
N ASN A 212 -14.20 7.50 3.25
CA ASN A 212 -14.47 6.16 3.78
C ASN A 212 -14.78 5.11 2.70
N ASN A 213 -14.22 5.24 1.50
CA ASN A 213 -14.40 4.24 0.46
C ASN A 213 -13.33 3.16 0.53
N THR A 214 -13.71 1.90 0.31
CA THR A 214 -12.79 0.77 0.15
C THR A 214 -12.95 0.21 -1.26
N ALA A 215 -11.90 0.27 -2.07
CA ALA A 215 -11.87 -0.23 -3.44
C ALA A 215 -10.72 -1.23 -3.63
N LEU A 216 -11.08 -2.49 -3.84
CA LEU A 216 -10.13 -3.57 -4.12
C LEU A 216 -10.37 -4.13 -5.53
N GLY A 217 -9.44 -3.91 -6.45
CA GLY A 217 -9.52 -4.38 -7.83
C GLY A 217 -9.06 -3.31 -8.82
N GLU A 218 -8.68 -3.75 -10.02
CA GLU A 218 -8.42 -2.85 -11.14
C GLU A 218 -9.67 -2.04 -11.46
N ASP A 219 -9.52 -0.73 -11.59
CA ASP A 219 -10.59 0.21 -11.95
C ASP A 219 -11.83 0.18 -11.02
N ALA A 220 -11.70 -0.37 -9.82
CA ALA A 220 -12.77 -0.36 -8.82
C ALA A 220 -13.03 1.07 -8.33
N LEU A 221 -14.30 1.50 -8.34
CA LEU A 221 -14.72 2.88 -8.02
C LEU A 221 -13.97 3.97 -8.84
N ASN A 222 -13.51 3.67 -10.06
CA ASN A 222 -12.67 4.57 -10.86
C ASN A 222 -13.24 5.99 -10.99
N LYS A 223 -14.55 6.12 -11.27
CA LYS A 223 -15.22 7.40 -11.53
C LYS A 223 -15.83 8.09 -10.31
N ASN A 224 -15.63 7.53 -9.10
CA ASN A 224 -16.17 8.15 -7.88
C ASN A 224 -15.65 9.57 -7.78
N LYS A 225 -16.50 10.56 -7.51
CA LYS A 225 -16.07 11.95 -7.30
C LYS A 225 -16.23 12.32 -5.82
N THR A 226 -17.45 12.17 -5.31
CA THR A 226 -17.82 12.58 -3.95
C THR A 226 -18.63 11.52 -3.20
N GLY A 227 -18.82 10.33 -3.79
CA GLY A 227 -19.51 9.22 -3.15
C GLY A 227 -18.76 8.75 -1.91
N ASN A 228 -19.50 8.39 -0.86
CA ASN A 228 -18.95 8.08 0.46
C ASN A 228 -19.32 6.66 0.89
N ALA A 229 -18.50 6.07 1.76
CA ALA A 229 -18.79 4.82 2.44
C ALA A 229 -19.14 3.65 1.49
N ASN A 230 -18.58 3.65 0.28
CA ASN A 230 -18.73 2.54 -0.65
C ASN A 230 -17.66 1.47 -0.39
N THR A 231 -18.06 0.20 -0.37
CA THR A 231 -17.14 -0.93 -0.22
C THR A 231 -17.22 -1.79 -1.47
N THR A 232 -16.10 -2.01 -2.13
CA THR A 232 -16.08 -2.74 -3.39
C THR A 232 -14.88 -3.66 -3.51
N ALA A 233 -15.10 -4.86 -4.03
CA ALA A 233 -14.06 -5.85 -4.29
C ALA A 233 -14.35 -6.60 -5.60
N GLY A 234 -13.52 -6.35 -6.61
CA GLY A 234 -13.65 -6.92 -7.95
C GLY A 234 -13.20 -5.91 -9.01
N ALA A 235 -12.65 -6.40 -10.12
CA ALA A 235 -12.31 -5.54 -11.24
C ALA A 235 -13.56 -4.84 -11.78
N PHE A 236 -13.45 -3.53 -12.07
CA PHE A 236 -14.54 -2.69 -12.60
C PHE A 236 -15.80 -2.66 -11.72
N SER A 237 -15.71 -3.03 -10.44
CA SER A 237 -16.84 -2.93 -9.51
C SER A 237 -17.11 -1.46 -9.16
N LEU A 238 -18.39 -1.05 -9.21
CA LEU A 238 -18.80 0.36 -9.04
C LEU A 238 -18.06 1.36 -9.96
N TYR A 239 -17.66 0.93 -11.16
CA TYR A 239 -16.81 1.71 -12.07
C TYR A 239 -17.34 3.13 -12.34
N GLN A 240 -18.64 3.27 -12.66
CA GLN A 240 -19.28 4.54 -13.03
C GLN A 240 -19.82 5.34 -11.84
N ASN A 241 -19.63 4.91 -10.60
CA ASN A 241 -20.16 5.63 -9.43
C ASN A 241 -19.61 7.03 -9.41
N THR A 242 -20.45 8.06 -9.25
CA THR A 242 -20.00 9.45 -9.19
C THR A 242 -20.25 10.05 -7.82
N THR A 243 -21.49 9.95 -7.33
CA THR A 243 -21.90 10.50 -6.03
C THR A 243 -22.65 9.51 -5.15
N GLY A 244 -22.97 8.31 -5.66
CA GLY A 244 -23.66 7.27 -4.89
C GLY A 244 -22.89 6.88 -3.63
N PHE A 245 -23.61 6.59 -2.55
CA PHE A 245 -23.04 6.30 -1.23
C PHE A 245 -23.60 5.01 -0.61
N ASN A 246 -22.85 4.45 0.35
CA ASN A 246 -23.21 3.23 1.08
C ASN A 246 -23.47 2.00 0.19
N ASN A 247 -22.82 1.91 -0.98
CA ASN A 247 -22.94 0.73 -1.84
C ASN A 247 -21.90 -0.34 -1.47
N SER A 248 -22.30 -1.60 -1.54
CA SER A 248 -21.44 -2.76 -1.31
C SER A 248 -21.43 -3.65 -2.54
N ALA A 249 -20.31 -3.71 -3.28
CA ALA A 249 -20.20 -4.43 -4.55
C ALA A 249 -19.06 -5.46 -4.52
N LEU A 250 -19.39 -6.74 -4.40
CA LEU A 250 -18.45 -7.84 -4.29
C LEU A 250 -18.56 -8.73 -5.53
N GLY A 251 -17.72 -8.50 -6.52
CA GLY A 251 -17.71 -9.22 -7.79
C GLY A 251 -17.18 -8.36 -8.93
N THR A 252 -16.67 -9.01 -9.97
CA THR A 252 -16.28 -8.32 -11.21
C THR A 252 -17.52 -7.70 -11.86
N ASN A 253 -17.45 -6.42 -12.23
CA ASN A 253 -18.55 -5.64 -12.82
C ASN A 253 -19.85 -5.58 -11.99
N ALA A 254 -19.78 -5.86 -10.68
CA ALA A 254 -20.91 -5.63 -9.78
C ALA A 254 -21.19 -4.11 -9.68
N LEU A 255 -22.44 -3.70 -9.84
CA LEU A 255 -22.86 -2.29 -9.84
C LEU A 255 -22.08 -1.39 -10.84
N PHE A 256 -21.66 -1.93 -11.98
CA PHE A 256 -20.80 -1.24 -12.95
C PHE A 256 -21.34 0.14 -13.40
N GLU A 257 -22.61 0.22 -13.80
CA GLU A 257 -23.26 1.44 -14.29
C GLU A 257 -23.85 2.33 -13.18
N ASN A 258 -23.69 1.98 -11.90
CA ASN A 258 -24.27 2.77 -10.81
C ASN A 258 -23.62 4.14 -10.79
N THR A 259 -24.39 5.20 -10.99
CA THR A 259 -23.87 6.57 -11.03
C THR A 259 -24.18 7.33 -9.73
N ILE A 260 -25.43 7.24 -9.27
CA ILE A 260 -25.96 7.99 -8.12
C ILE A 260 -26.76 7.13 -7.13
N GLY A 261 -27.07 5.88 -7.48
CA GLY A 261 -27.82 4.97 -6.62
C GLY A 261 -27.09 4.67 -5.31
N ASN A 262 -27.87 4.48 -4.25
CA ASN A 262 -27.40 4.42 -2.87
C ASN A 262 -27.87 3.16 -2.16
N ASN A 263 -27.12 2.76 -1.13
CA ASN A 263 -27.48 1.64 -0.25
C ASN A 263 -27.73 0.32 -1.01
N ASN A 264 -27.08 0.11 -2.16
CA ASN A 264 -27.20 -1.13 -2.92
C ASN A 264 -26.17 -2.16 -2.45
N THR A 265 -26.58 -3.41 -2.33
CA THR A 265 -25.69 -4.55 -2.06
C THR A 265 -25.71 -5.51 -3.24
N ALA A 266 -24.59 -5.64 -3.94
CA ALA A 266 -24.41 -6.54 -5.07
C ALA A 266 -23.29 -7.54 -4.77
N THR A 267 -23.64 -8.79 -4.50
CA THR A 267 -22.68 -9.89 -4.32
C THR A 267 -22.79 -10.86 -5.48
N GLY A 268 -21.72 -11.02 -6.25
CA GLY A 268 -21.67 -11.86 -7.45
C GLY A 268 -21.19 -11.07 -8.67
N ALA A 269 -20.52 -11.76 -9.61
CA ALA A 269 -20.11 -11.15 -10.87
C ALA A 269 -21.35 -10.68 -11.65
N PHE A 270 -21.28 -9.48 -12.21
CA PHE A 270 -22.36 -8.85 -12.99
C PHE A 270 -23.70 -8.65 -12.23
N SER A 271 -23.68 -8.70 -10.90
CA SER A 271 -24.84 -8.39 -10.07
C SER A 271 -25.14 -6.89 -10.09
N LEU A 272 -26.40 -6.51 -10.33
CA LEU A 272 -26.85 -5.12 -10.48
C LEU A 272 -26.05 -4.30 -11.51
N THR A 273 -25.50 -4.92 -12.55
CA THR A 273 -24.59 -4.25 -13.50
C THR A 273 -25.19 -2.99 -14.12
N LEU A 274 -26.46 -3.02 -14.53
CA LEU A 274 -27.10 -1.89 -15.20
C LEU A 274 -27.86 -0.94 -14.27
N ASN A 275 -27.75 -1.09 -12.93
CA ASN A 275 -28.35 -0.15 -11.99
C ASN A 275 -27.69 1.20 -12.12
N ILE A 276 -28.43 2.25 -12.48
CA ILE A 276 -27.92 3.61 -12.71
C ILE A 276 -28.19 4.47 -11.46
N ASP A 277 -29.44 4.51 -11.01
CA ASP A 277 -29.94 5.38 -9.94
C ASP A 277 -30.88 4.67 -8.94
N GLY A 278 -31.13 3.37 -9.12
CA GLY A 278 -31.93 2.58 -8.19
C GLY A 278 -31.27 2.51 -6.80
N ASP A 279 -32.09 2.62 -5.76
CA ASP A 279 -31.67 2.63 -4.36
C ASP A 279 -32.12 1.36 -3.62
N GLU A 280 -31.40 1.01 -2.55
CA GLU A 280 -31.82 -0.03 -1.60
C GLU A 280 -32.07 -1.41 -2.25
N ASN A 281 -31.33 -1.76 -3.30
CA ASN A 281 -31.41 -3.09 -3.91
C ASN A 281 -30.42 -4.06 -3.27
N THR A 282 -30.84 -5.30 -3.06
CA THR A 282 -30.00 -6.41 -2.59
C THR A 282 -30.00 -7.52 -3.63
N ALA A 283 -28.87 -7.73 -4.29
CA ALA A 283 -28.68 -8.74 -5.32
C ALA A 283 -27.55 -9.69 -4.95
N SER A 284 -27.87 -10.98 -4.79
CA SER A 284 -26.91 -12.02 -4.43
C SER A 284 -26.93 -13.17 -5.43
N GLY A 285 -25.89 -13.26 -6.26
CA GLY A 285 -25.74 -14.24 -7.34
C GLY A 285 -25.15 -13.61 -8.61
N ILE A 286 -24.62 -14.44 -9.50
CA ILE A 286 -24.13 -13.99 -10.81
C ILE A 286 -25.32 -13.48 -11.65
N ASP A 287 -25.23 -12.31 -12.26
CA ASP A 287 -26.33 -11.66 -13.03
C ASP A 287 -27.62 -11.38 -12.21
N ALA A 288 -27.59 -11.44 -10.88
CA ALA A 288 -28.75 -11.09 -10.07
C ALA A 288 -29.11 -9.62 -10.31
N LEU A 289 -30.36 -9.34 -10.69
CA LEU A 289 -30.84 -8.00 -11.05
C LEU A 289 -30.01 -7.28 -12.13
N HIS A 290 -29.43 -8.03 -13.06
CA HIS A 290 -28.58 -7.46 -14.14
C HIS A 290 -29.24 -6.28 -14.86
N ASP A 291 -30.51 -6.42 -15.27
CA ASP A 291 -31.27 -5.45 -16.05
C ASP A 291 -32.02 -4.40 -15.19
N ASN A 292 -31.80 -4.35 -13.87
CA ASN A 292 -32.44 -3.35 -13.02
C ASN A 292 -31.78 -2.00 -13.26
N THR A 293 -32.41 -1.10 -14.02
CA THR A 293 -31.82 0.22 -14.33
C THR A 293 -32.08 1.28 -13.27
N SER A 294 -33.32 1.36 -12.78
CA SER A 294 -33.77 2.42 -11.85
C SER A 294 -34.72 1.90 -10.77
N GLY A 295 -34.94 0.59 -10.70
CA GLY A 295 -35.80 0.01 -9.68
C GLY A 295 -35.14 0.10 -8.32
N SER A 296 -35.92 0.44 -7.30
CA SER A 296 -35.48 0.50 -5.91
C SER A 296 -36.16 -0.57 -5.07
N TYR A 297 -35.60 -0.86 -3.89
CA TYR A 297 -36.18 -1.80 -2.92
C TYR A 297 -36.35 -3.24 -3.44
N ASN A 298 -35.53 -3.67 -4.41
CA ASN A 298 -35.58 -5.03 -4.92
C ASN A 298 -34.62 -5.92 -4.16
N THR A 299 -35.10 -7.05 -3.65
CA THR A 299 -34.24 -8.15 -3.24
C THR A 299 -34.27 -9.25 -4.29
N ALA A 300 -33.13 -9.78 -4.69
CA ALA A 300 -32.99 -10.97 -5.51
C ALA A 300 -31.85 -11.85 -5.01
N THR A 301 -32.10 -13.16 -4.95
CA THR A 301 -31.09 -14.16 -4.60
C THR A 301 -31.11 -15.29 -5.62
N GLY A 302 -29.93 -15.82 -5.95
CA GLY A 302 -29.70 -16.76 -7.06
C GLY A 302 -29.06 -16.06 -8.26
N GLY A 303 -28.36 -16.83 -9.10
CA GLY A 303 -27.71 -16.32 -10.30
C GLY A 303 -28.21 -16.96 -11.59
N ARG A 304 -27.95 -16.32 -12.73
CA ARG A 304 -28.20 -16.93 -14.04
C ARG A 304 -27.32 -18.20 -14.13
N HIS A 305 -27.97 -19.36 -14.21
CA HIS A 305 -27.28 -20.64 -14.41
C HIS A 305 -26.58 -20.59 -15.77
N LEU A 306 -25.25 -20.73 -15.80
CA LEU A 306 -24.37 -20.72 -17.00
C LEU A 306 -24.63 -21.87 -18.00
N GLY A 307 -25.83 -22.46 -18.04
CA GLY A 307 -26.18 -23.55 -18.94
C GLY A 307 -27.68 -23.77 -19.20
N ALA A 308 -28.58 -22.86 -18.79
CA ALA A 308 -30.01 -23.04 -19.02
C ALA A 308 -30.53 -22.10 -20.12
N THR A 309 -30.93 -22.66 -21.25
CA THR A 309 -31.70 -22.02 -22.33
C THR A 309 -33.20 -21.84 -21.97
N GLN A 310 -33.52 -21.71 -20.69
CA GLN A 310 -34.90 -21.58 -20.18
C GLN A 310 -35.00 -20.30 -19.34
N PRO A 311 -36.12 -19.55 -19.45
CA PRO A 311 -36.33 -18.33 -18.67
C PRO A 311 -36.27 -18.64 -17.16
N PRO A 312 -35.78 -17.69 -16.34
CA PRO A 312 -35.33 -17.94 -14.98
C PRO A 312 -36.46 -18.49 -14.08
N THR A 313 -36.25 -19.67 -13.49
CA THR A 313 -37.27 -20.34 -12.65
C THR A 313 -37.23 -19.97 -11.17
N LYS A 314 -36.32 -19.10 -10.70
CA LYS A 314 -36.37 -18.54 -9.32
C LYS A 314 -35.65 -17.20 -9.24
N ILE A 315 -36.35 -16.12 -9.59
CA ILE A 315 -36.04 -14.77 -9.09
C ILE A 315 -37.11 -14.49 -8.03
N LEU A 316 -36.75 -14.56 -6.75
CA LEU A 316 -37.63 -14.04 -5.70
C LEU A 316 -37.48 -12.52 -5.71
N LEU A 317 -38.28 -11.82 -6.52
CA LEU A 317 -38.37 -10.36 -6.50
C LEU A 317 -39.35 -9.95 -5.39
N MET A 318 -38.83 -9.57 -4.23
CA MET A 318 -39.62 -8.89 -3.21
C MET A 318 -39.36 -7.40 -3.34
N GLY A 319 -40.33 -6.67 -3.90
CA GLY A 319 -40.32 -5.20 -4.02
C GLY A 319 -41.71 -4.63 -3.72
N THR A 320 -41.78 -3.38 -3.29
CA THR A 320 -43.04 -2.67 -3.00
C THR A 320 -43.80 -2.37 -4.31
N LEU A 321 -44.99 -2.96 -4.46
CA LEU A 321 -45.93 -2.59 -5.52
C LEU A 321 -46.50 -1.21 -5.19
N LEU A 322 -45.94 -0.14 -5.76
CA LEU A 322 -46.61 1.17 -5.72
C LEU A 322 -47.87 1.08 -6.59
N CYS A 323 -49.03 0.99 -5.94
CA CYS A 323 -50.34 0.94 -6.58
C CYS A 323 -50.60 2.25 -7.34
N LEU A 324 -50.33 2.27 -8.64
CA LEU A 324 -50.73 3.36 -9.54
C LEU A 324 -52.22 3.20 -9.89
N ALA A 325 -53.09 3.47 -8.93
CA ALA A 325 -54.54 3.46 -9.12
C ALA A 325 -55.02 4.77 -9.77
N THR A 326 -54.65 5.03 -11.02
CA THR A 326 -55.34 6.01 -11.89
C THR A 326 -55.01 5.77 -13.37
N LEU A 327 -55.70 4.83 -14.02
CA LEU A 327 -55.98 4.90 -15.47
C LEU A 327 -57.27 4.10 -15.77
N PRO A 328 -58.20 4.63 -16.61
CA PRO A 328 -59.58 4.15 -16.66
C PRO A 328 -59.73 2.82 -17.40
N GLU A 329 -60.71 2.03 -16.95
CA GLU A 329 -61.21 0.81 -17.57
C GLU A 329 -61.60 1.03 -19.04
N LEU A 330 -60.73 0.70 -19.99
CA LEU A 330 -61.10 0.33 -21.36
C LEU A 330 -59.88 -0.33 -22.01
N ILE A 331 -60.09 -1.44 -22.74
CA ILE A 331 -59.06 -2.31 -23.37
C ILE A 331 -58.62 -3.50 -22.48
N MET A 332 -59.57 -4.38 -22.13
CA MET A 332 -59.29 -5.79 -21.86
C MET A 332 -60.41 -6.66 -22.47
N ARG A 333 -60.53 -6.59 -23.81
CA ARG A 333 -61.37 -7.51 -24.57
C ARG A 333 -60.68 -8.01 -25.84
N HIS A 334 -59.40 -8.39 -25.75
CA HIS A 334 -58.77 -9.35 -26.65
C HIS A 334 -57.32 -9.58 -26.21
N LEU A 335 -57.09 -10.56 -25.32
CA LEU A 335 -55.84 -11.31 -25.19
C LEU A 335 -56.15 -12.47 -24.23
N GLY A 336 -56.35 -13.64 -24.82
CA GLY A 336 -56.64 -14.86 -24.07
C GLY A 336 -55.42 -15.35 -23.29
N SER A 337 -55.71 -15.94 -22.13
CA SER A 337 -54.83 -16.85 -21.40
C SER A 337 -53.51 -16.30 -20.86
N MET A 338 -53.58 -15.40 -19.86
CA MET A 338 -52.57 -15.35 -18.80
C MET A 338 -53.27 -15.53 -17.45
N HIS A 339 -52.92 -16.62 -16.75
CA HIS A 339 -53.33 -16.87 -15.37
C HIS A 339 -52.69 -15.81 -14.45
N PHE A 340 -53.41 -14.72 -14.17
CA PHE A 340 -53.07 -13.83 -13.06
C PHE A 340 -53.54 -14.48 -11.76
N MET A 341 -52.60 -15.05 -11.00
CA MET A 341 -52.88 -15.47 -9.62
C MET A 341 -52.95 -14.21 -8.74
N ARG A 342 -54.18 -13.77 -8.47
CA ARG A 342 -54.51 -12.66 -7.59
C ARG A 342 -54.24 -13.11 -6.14
N ILE A 343 -53.10 -12.73 -5.56
CA ILE A 343 -52.85 -12.94 -4.12
C ILE A 343 -53.62 -11.84 -3.37
N LEU A 344 -54.85 -12.15 -2.99
CA LEU A 344 -55.58 -11.43 -1.95
C LEU A 344 -55.26 -12.14 -0.63
N GLN A 345 -54.69 -11.35 0.30
CA GLN A 345 -54.51 -11.57 1.75
C GLN A 345 -53.07 -11.86 2.26
N PRO A 346 -52.64 -11.18 3.34
CA PRO A 346 -51.30 -11.30 3.88
C PRO A 346 -51.24 -12.54 4.77
N THR A 347 -50.48 -13.57 4.38
CA THR A 347 -50.16 -14.67 5.29
C THR A 347 -48.69 -15.08 5.20
N LYS A 348 -48.02 -14.87 6.34
CA LYS A 348 -46.84 -15.57 6.88
C LYS A 348 -45.57 -15.61 6.02
N ILE A 349 -44.61 -14.78 6.45
CA ILE A 349 -43.16 -14.98 6.29
C ILE A 349 -42.82 -16.40 6.80
N ALA A 350 -42.38 -17.28 5.91
CA ALA A 350 -41.87 -18.60 6.28
C ALA A 350 -40.37 -18.50 6.58
N LEU A 351 -40.02 -18.46 7.87
CA LEU A 351 -38.68 -18.75 8.35
C LEU A 351 -38.42 -20.25 8.13
N LEU A 352 -37.42 -20.59 7.33
CA LEU A 352 -37.06 -21.97 7.00
C LEU A 352 -36.41 -22.64 8.22
N GLY A 353 -37.24 -23.22 9.09
CA GLY A 353 -36.83 -24.10 10.19
C GLY A 353 -37.22 -25.55 9.88
N ILE A 354 -36.23 -26.42 9.79
CA ILE A 354 -36.32 -27.86 9.50
C ILE A 354 -37.12 -28.56 10.61
N LEU A 355 -38.23 -29.25 10.28
CA LEU A 355 -38.80 -30.34 11.09
C LEU A 355 -39.49 -31.39 10.17
N PRO A 356 -39.47 -32.69 10.53
CA PRO A 356 -39.66 -33.81 9.60
C PRO A 356 -41.12 -34.23 9.38
N GLU A 357 -41.30 -34.99 8.30
CA GLU A 357 -42.51 -35.54 7.69
C GLU A 357 -43.48 -36.27 8.65
N ILE A 358 -44.79 -36.06 8.44
CA ILE A 358 -45.88 -36.84 9.05
C ILE A 358 -46.49 -37.73 7.96
N PHE A 359 -46.39 -39.06 8.12
CA PHE A 359 -47.15 -40.06 7.36
C PHE A 359 -48.64 -40.07 7.78
N PRO A 360 -49.61 -40.31 6.88
CA PRO A 360 -51.02 -40.40 7.25
C PRO A 360 -51.39 -41.84 7.67
N GLN A 361 -52.05 -42.00 8.81
CA GLN A 361 -52.80 -43.22 9.13
C GLN A 361 -54.28 -42.89 9.38
N ALA A 362 -55.11 -43.59 8.63
CA ALA A 362 -56.56 -43.54 8.65
C ALA A 362 -57.15 -44.07 9.97
N LEU A 363 -58.22 -43.42 10.44
CA LEU A 363 -59.11 -43.97 11.47
C LEU A 363 -59.92 -45.14 10.92
N PRO A 364 -60.22 -46.15 11.76
CA PRO A 364 -61.44 -46.93 11.63
C PRO A 364 -62.45 -46.60 12.75
N THR A 365 -63.71 -46.75 12.36
CA THR A 365 -64.95 -46.54 13.11
C THR A 365 -65.14 -47.48 14.31
N ALA A 366 -65.94 -47.00 15.26
CA ALA A 366 -66.35 -47.60 16.52
C ALA A 366 -67.10 -48.95 16.40
N PRO A 367 -67.40 -49.56 17.56
CA PRO A 367 -68.82 -49.73 17.92
C PRO A 367 -69.28 -48.83 19.07
#